data_AF-A0A9X3TZZ9-F1
#
_entry.id   AF-A0A9X3TZZ9-F1
#
_cell.length_a   1.000
_cell.length_b   1.000
_cell.length_c   1.000
_cell.angle_alpha   90.00
_cell.angle_beta   90.00
_cell.angle_gamma   90.00
#
_symmetry.space_group_name_H-M   'P 1'
#
loop_
_entity.id
_entity.type
_entity.pdbx_description
1 polymer ?
#
loop_
_entity_poly.entity_id
_entity_poly.type
_entity_poly.pdbx_seq_one_letter_code
_entity_poly.pdbx_strand_id
1 'polypeptide(L)'
;MTAQDPFPFYAYARLVQQAQLEGATIETLRLLIEEASAHGAARALARCGLEDAAAGSDIGELRALLDAWRDSKRAARRAAVRWLTRAFLASLMAAIAFKLRVIDWR
;
A
#
# COMPACT_ATOMS: atom_id res chain seq x y z
N MET A 1 17.52 4.17 -36.67
CA MET A 1 18.32 4.72 -35.56
C MET A 1 17.35 5.38 -34.60
N THR A 2 16.79 4.60 -33.67
CA THR A 2 15.74 5.04 -32.74
C THR A 2 16.33 6.09 -31.81
N ALA A 3 15.96 7.35 -31.99
CA ALA A 3 16.20 8.38 -30.99
C ALA A 3 15.52 7.92 -29.70
N GLN A 4 16.32 7.45 -28.74
CA GLN A 4 15.86 7.15 -27.39
C GLN A 4 15.36 8.48 -26.83
N ASP A 5 14.05 8.60 -26.61
CA ASP A 5 13.48 9.85 -26.15
C ASP A 5 13.91 10.13 -24.71
N PRO A 6 14.55 11.29 -24.45
CA PRO A 6 15.03 11.63 -23.12
C PRO A 6 13.89 11.86 -22.11
N PHE A 7 12.64 11.94 -22.58
CA PHE A 7 11.45 12.19 -21.75
C PHE A 7 10.25 11.36 -22.25
N PRO A 8 9.87 10.27 -21.56
CA PRO A 8 8.87 9.30 -22.04
C PRO A 8 7.44 9.87 -22.14
N PHE A 9 7.14 10.96 -21.42
CA PHE A 9 5.81 11.55 -21.36
C PHE A 9 5.41 12.36 -22.60
N TYR A 10 6.36 12.73 -23.47
CA TYR A 10 6.08 13.44 -24.73
C TYR A 10 5.80 12.52 -25.91
N ALA A 11 5.89 11.20 -25.73
CA ALA A 11 5.60 10.24 -26.80
C ALA A 11 4.18 10.44 -27.37
N TYR A 12 3.18 10.62 -26.49
CA TYR A 12 1.79 10.88 -26.88
C TYR A 12 1.62 12.23 -27.57
N ALA A 13 2.26 13.29 -27.05
CA ALA A 13 2.19 14.63 -27.64
C ALA A 13 2.71 14.63 -29.09
N ARG A 14 3.77 13.87 -29.38
CA ARG A 14 4.29 13.74 -30.74
C ARG A 14 3.42 12.88 -31.65
N LEU A 15 2.81 11.81 -31.14
CA LEU A 15 1.86 11.01 -31.93
C LEU A 15 0.62 11.82 -32.29
N VAL A 16 0.12 12.64 -31.36
CA VAL A 16 -0.97 13.60 -31.62
C VAL A 16 -0.54 14.63 -32.65
N GLN A 17 0.66 15.21 -32.50
CA GLN A 17 1.21 16.17 -33.46
C GLN A 17 1.35 15.55 -34.86
N GLN A 18 1.86 14.33 -34.96
CA GLN A 18 2.00 13.61 -36.22
C GLN A 18 0.63 13.36 -36.86
N ALA A 19 -0.35 12.87 -36.09
CA ALA A 19 -1.71 12.65 -36.59
C ALA A 19 -2.38 13.96 -37.05
N GLN A 20 -2.10 15.08 -36.39
CA GLN A 20 -2.54 16.41 -36.86
C GLN A 20 -1.91 16.78 -38.21
N LEU A 21 -0.60 16.53 -38.38
CA LEU A 21 0.09 16.76 -39.65
C LEU A 21 -0.45 15.87 -40.78
N GLU A 22 -0.93 14.67 -40.45
CA GLU A 22 -1.61 13.74 -41.35
C GLU A 22 -3.11 14.10 -41.57
N GLY A 23 -3.60 15.18 -40.97
CA GLY A 23 -4.93 15.75 -41.21
C GLY A 23 -6.04 15.30 -40.25
N ALA A 24 -5.72 14.56 -39.19
CA ALA A 24 -6.70 14.27 -38.14
C ALA A 24 -7.10 15.55 -37.41
N THR A 25 -8.35 15.67 -36.96
CA THR A 25 -8.77 16.83 -36.15
C THR A 25 -8.47 16.60 -34.66
N ILE A 26 -8.17 17.67 -33.92
CA ILE A 26 -7.91 17.59 -32.47
C ILE A 26 -9.10 16.97 -31.72
N GLU A 27 -10.32 17.28 -32.15
CA GLU A 27 -11.53 16.74 -31.53
C GLU A 27 -11.63 15.22 -31.71
N THR A 28 -11.40 14.71 -32.92
CA THR A 28 -11.38 13.26 -33.17
C THR A 28 -10.30 12.56 -32.33
N LEU A 29 -9.11 13.15 -32.22
CA LEU A 29 -8.04 12.57 -31.40
C LEU A 29 -8.38 12.58 -29.92
N ARG A 30 -9.02 13.65 -29.41
CA ARG A 30 -9.46 13.72 -28.02
C ARG A 30 -10.47 12.62 -27.71
N LEU A 31 -11.48 12.46 -28.55
CA LEU A 31 -12.49 11.42 -28.38
C LEU A 31 -11.89 10.01 -28.46
N LEU A 32 -10.98 9.78 -29.42
CA LEU A 32 -10.29 8.50 -29.55
C LEU A 32 -9.45 8.17 -28.31
N ILE A 33 -8.71 9.16 -27.77
CA ILE A 33 -7.91 8.98 -26.56
C ILE A 33 -8.80 8.73 -25.35
N GLU A 34 -9.88 9.49 -25.19
CA GLU A 34 -10.85 9.30 -24.11
C GLU A 34 -11.42 7.87 -24.13
N GLU A 35 -11.92 7.42 -25.29
CA GLU A 35 -12.51 6.09 -25.46
C GLU A 35 -11.47 4.97 -25.24
N ALA A 36 -10.27 5.11 -25.81
CA ALA A 36 -9.20 4.15 -25.62
C ALA A 36 -8.74 4.09 -24.15
N SER A 37 -8.71 5.23 -23.47
CA SER A 37 -8.35 5.31 -22.05
C SER A 37 -9.42 4.68 -21.16
N ALA A 38 -10.71 4.94 -21.44
CA ALA A 38 -11.84 4.35 -20.73
C ALA A 38 -11.85 2.82 -20.88
N HIS A 39 -11.71 2.31 -22.12
CA HIS A 39 -11.57 0.88 -22.38
C HIS A 39 -10.30 0.28 -21.76
N GLY A 40 -9.19 1.03 -21.75
CA GLY A 40 -7.95 0.63 -21.09
C GLY A 40 -8.12 0.45 -19.58
N ALA A 41 -8.72 1.45 -18.92
CA ALA A 41 -9.02 1.45 -17.49
C ALA A 41 -10.00 0.31 -17.14
N ALA A 42 -11.08 0.15 -17.90
CA ALA A 42 -12.05 -0.92 -17.71
C ALA A 42 -11.42 -2.31 -17.82
N ARG A 43 -10.56 -2.54 -18.83
CA ARG A 43 -9.82 -3.81 -18.95
C ARG A 43 -8.82 -4.04 -17.82
N ALA A 44 -8.16 -2.99 -17.35
CA ALA A 44 -7.24 -3.10 -16.22
C ALA A 44 -7.99 -3.45 -14.93
N LEU A 45 -9.13 -2.80 -14.66
CA LEU A 45 -10.01 -3.14 -13.55
C LEU A 45 -10.52 -4.57 -13.64
N ALA A 46 -10.99 -5.00 -14.82
CA ALA A 46 -11.45 -6.37 -15.04
C ALA A 46 -10.36 -7.42 -14.81
N ARG A 47 -9.12 -7.15 -15.22
CA ARG A 47 -7.99 -8.06 -14.96
C ARG A 47 -7.66 -8.18 -13.48
N CYS A 48 -8.00 -7.16 -12.70
CA CYS A 48 -7.85 -7.16 -11.25
C CYS A 48 -9.10 -7.69 -10.52
N GLY A 49 -10.18 -8.04 -11.22
CA GLY A 49 -11.45 -8.44 -10.63
C GLY A 49 -12.20 -7.29 -9.96
N LEU A 50 -12.06 -6.05 -10.47
CA LEU A 50 -12.62 -4.81 -9.92
C LEU A 50 -13.59 -4.11 -10.90
N GLU A 51 -14.22 -4.88 -11.79
CA GLU A 51 -15.13 -4.38 -12.83
C GLU A 51 -16.57 -4.15 -12.35
N ASP A 52 -16.96 -4.74 -11.22
CA ASP A 52 -18.31 -4.61 -10.69
C ASP A 52 -18.51 -3.32 -9.88
N ALA A 53 -19.77 -2.93 -9.69
CA ALA A 53 -20.12 -1.68 -9.01
C ALA A 53 -19.80 -1.68 -7.50
N ALA A 54 -19.64 -2.85 -6.87
CA ALA A 54 -19.34 -3.01 -5.46
C ALA A 54 -17.84 -3.07 -5.16
N ALA A 55 -16.99 -3.39 -6.14
CA ALA A 55 -15.53 -3.48 -6.02
C ALA A 55 -14.85 -2.31 -5.29
N GLY A 56 -15.34 -1.08 -5.50
CA GLY A 56 -14.86 0.09 -4.79
C GLY A 56 -15.14 0.05 -3.28
N SER A 57 -16.33 -0.41 -2.90
CA SER A 57 -16.75 -0.62 -1.51
C SER A 57 -15.95 -1.74 -0.86
N ASP A 58 -15.84 -2.88 -1.55
CA ASP A 58 -15.15 -4.06 -1.05
C ASP A 58 -13.67 -3.78 -0.75
N ILE A 59 -12.98 -3.04 -1.62
CA ILE A 59 -11.61 -2.58 -1.35
C ILE A 59 -11.56 -1.68 -0.11
N GLY A 60 -12.56 -0.81 0.08
CA GLY A 60 -12.68 0.03 1.26
C GLY A 60 -12.81 -0.80 2.54
N GLU A 61 -13.68 -1.79 2.53
CA GLU A 61 -13.90 -2.71 3.65
C GLU A 61 -12.65 -3.53 3.96
N LEU A 62 -11.98 -4.09 2.94
CA LEU A 62 -10.73 -4.82 3.12
C LEU A 62 -9.62 -3.95 3.74
N ARG A 63 -9.53 -2.67 3.35
CA ARG A 63 -8.59 -1.72 3.97
C ARG A 63 -8.94 -1.47 5.43
N ALA A 64 -10.23 -1.26 5.74
CA ALA A 64 -10.68 -1.05 7.11
C ALA A 64 -10.39 -2.27 8.00
N LEU A 65 -10.63 -3.49 7.50
CA LEU A 65 -10.28 -4.74 8.19
C LEU A 65 -8.77 -4.88 8.41
N LEU A 66 -7.97 -4.57 7.39
CA LEU A 66 -6.50 -4.60 7.49
C LEU A 66 -5.98 -3.61 8.53
N ASP A 67 -6.56 -2.42 8.61
CA ASP A 67 -6.17 -1.42 9.58
C ASP A 67 -6.55 -1.84 11.00
N ALA A 68 -7.76 -2.37 11.20
CA ALA A 68 -8.18 -2.95 12.47
C ALA A 68 -7.27 -4.12 12.92
N TRP A 69 -6.86 -4.98 11.98
CA TRP A 69 -5.91 -6.06 12.25
C TRP A 69 -4.52 -5.54 12.63
N ARG A 70 -4.00 -4.55 11.89
CA ARG A 70 -2.71 -3.92 12.18
C ARG A 70 -2.70 -3.30 13.56
N ASP A 71 -3.78 -2.63 13.93
CA ASP A 71 -3.91 -2.02 15.25
C ASP A 71 -3.99 -3.05 16.36
N SER A 72 -4.73 -4.14 16.15
CA SER A 72 -4.77 -5.29 17.05
C SER A 72 -3.38 -5.90 17.25
N LYS A 73 -2.61 -6.09 16.17
CA LYS A 73 -1.23 -6.59 16.25
C LYS A 73 -0.31 -5.64 17.02
N ARG A 74 -0.44 -4.32 16.81
CA ARG A 74 0.31 -3.31 17.58
C ARG A 74 -0.08 -3.37 19.05
N ALA A 75 -1.36 -3.51 19.37
CA ALA A 75 -1.86 -3.63 20.74
C ALA A 75 -1.32 -4.88 21.44
N ALA A 76 -1.39 -6.04 20.77
CA ALA A 76 -0.86 -7.31 21.27
C ALA A 76 0.65 -7.21 21.56
N ARG A 77 1.44 -6.68 20.63
CA ARG A 77 2.88 -6.48 20.83
C ARG A 77 3.18 -5.56 22.01
N ARG A 78 2.44 -4.44 22.15
CA ARG A 78 2.59 -3.54 23.30
C ARG A 78 2.27 -4.25 24.62
N ALA A 79 1.21 -5.05 24.65
CA ALA A 79 0.85 -5.83 25.83
C ALA A 79 1.92 -6.87 26.19
N ALA A 80 2.43 -7.60 25.20
CA ALA A 80 3.50 -8.57 25.37
C ALA A 80 4.77 -7.92 25.95
N VAL A 81 5.22 -6.80 25.37
CA VAL A 81 6.39 -6.06 25.88
C VAL A 81 6.17 -5.60 27.32
N ARG A 82 5.00 -5.03 27.64
CA ARG A 82 4.69 -4.60 29.01
C ARG A 82 4.73 -5.76 30.01
N TRP A 83 4.16 -6.91 29.66
CA TRP A 83 4.18 -8.10 30.51
C TRP A 83 5.60 -8.63 30.69
N LEU A 84 6.38 -8.68 29.61
CA LEU A 84 7.77 -9.11 29.65
C LEU A 84 8.62 -8.20 30.54
N THR A 85 8.47 -6.87 30.42
CA THR A 85 9.16 -5.92 31.29
C THR A 85 8.78 -6.12 32.75
N ARG A 86 7.48 -6.29 33.07
CA ARG A 86 7.02 -6.56 34.44
C ARG A 86 7.59 -7.86 34.99
N ALA A 87 7.57 -8.94 34.21
CA ALA A 87 8.12 -10.23 34.59
C ALA A 87 9.63 -10.14 34.84
N PHE A 88 10.36 -9.42 33.98
CA PHE A 88 11.79 -9.20 34.13
C PHE A 88 12.14 -8.43 35.41
N LEU A 89 11.44 -7.33 35.69
CA LEU A 89 11.64 -6.55 36.92
C LEU A 89 11.33 -7.39 38.18
N ALA A 90 10.20 -8.11 38.18
CA ALA A 90 9.84 -8.99 39.29
C ALA A 90 10.89 -10.08 39.51
N SER A 91 11.41 -10.67 38.43
CA SER A 91 12.48 -11.66 38.49
C SER A 91 13.77 -11.07 39.07
N LEU A 92 14.12 -9.83 38.73
CA LEU A 92 15.31 -9.17 39.27
C LEU A 92 15.18 -8.93 40.77
N MET A 93 14.01 -8.47 41.23
CA MET A 93 13.73 -8.29 42.66
C MET A 93 13.81 -9.64 43.41
N ALA A 94 13.21 -10.70 42.85
CA ALA A 94 13.27 -12.03 43.44
C ALA A 94 14.70 -12.57 43.53
N ALA A 95 15.52 -12.36 42.49
CA ALA A 95 16.93 -12.76 42.49
C ALA A 95 17.74 -12.03 43.57
N ILE A 96 17.51 -10.73 43.77
CA ILE A 96 18.16 -9.95 44.82
C ILE A 96 17.71 -10.45 46.20
N ALA A 97 16.40 -10.63 46.41
CA ALA A 97 15.86 -11.13 47.67
C ALA A 97 16.42 -12.52 48.03
N PHE A 98 16.55 -13.41 47.04
CA PHE A 98 17.18 -14.72 47.24
C PHE A 98 18.66 -14.57 47.62
N LYS A 99 19.42 -13.71 46.94
CA LYS A 99 20.82 -13.45 47.26
C LYS A 99 21.00 -12.87 48.67
N LEU A 100 20.14 -11.95 49.08
CA LEU A 100 20.16 -11.38 50.45
C LEU A 100 19.79 -12.41 51.51
N ARG A 101 18.74 -13.21 51.28
CA ARG A 101 18.36 -14.30 52.19
C ARG A 101 19.45 -15.37 52.33
N VAL A 102 20.25 -15.60 51.29
CA VAL A 102 21.44 -16.47 51.34
C VAL A 102 22.59 -15.82 52.13
N ILE A 103 22.68 -14.49 52.16
CA ILE A 103 23.71 -13.74 52.91
C ILE A 103 23.36 -13.63 54.41
N ASP A 104 22.07 -13.53 54.75
CA ASP A 104 21.56 -13.52 56.14
C ASP A 104 21.64 -14.89 56.87
N TRP A 105 22.20 -15.93 56.23
CA TRP A 105 22.35 -17.28 56.81
C TRP A 105 23.72 -17.54 57.47
N ARG A 106 24.58 -16.51 57.63
CA ARG A 106 25.84 -16.64 58.39
C ARG A 106 25.79 -15.97 59.75
#